data_AF-A0A183Q8B5-F1
#
_entry.id   AF-A0A183Q8B5-F1
#
_cell.length_a   1.000
_cell.length_b   1.000
_cell.length_c   1.000
_cell.angle_alpha   90.00
_cell.angle_beta   90.00
_cell.angle_gamma   90.00
#
_symmetry.space_group_name_H-M   'P 1'
#
loop_
_entity.id
_entity.type
_entity.pdbx_description
1 polymer ?
#
loop_
_entity_poly.entity_id
_entity_poly.type
_entity_poly.pdbx_seq_one_letter_code
_entity_poly.pdbx_strand_id
1 'polypeptide(L)' 'MKIAGTVSCGFAKRPAYKHRVSSDSLQLIEASRSTPVDREYNHKRRMLRNEIGQSLRKDREAWWSKRANELEAAAASVIT' A
#
# COMPACT_ATOMS: atom_id res chain seq x y z
N MET A 1 -31.98 -1.24 -35.93
CA MET A 1 -31.60 -1.69 -34.57
C MET A 1 -30.08 -1.58 -34.45
N LYS A 2 -29.56 -0.72 -33.57
CA LYS A 2 -28.11 -0.54 -33.33
C LYS A 2 -27.76 -1.33 -32.06
N ILE A 3 -26.89 -2.31 -32.17
CA ILE A 3 -26.40 -3.07 -31.01
C ILE A 3 -25.31 -2.21 -30.37
N ALA A 4 -25.58 -1.71 -29.16
CA ALA A 4 -24.59 -1.03 -28.35
C ALA A 4 -23.56 -2.08 -27.90
N GLY A 5 -22.33 -2.00 -28.44
CA GLY A 5 -21.23 -2.82 -27.98
C GLY A 5 -20.90 -2.48 -26.54
N THR A 6 -21.21 -3.38 -25.60
CA THR A 6 -20.76 -3.29 -24.22
C THR A 6 -19.27 -3.60 -24.18
N VAL A 7 -18.42 -2.56 -24.28
CA VAL A 7 -17.00 -2.70 -23.98
C VAL A 7 -16.88 -2.80 -22.46
N SER A 8 -17.02 -4.02 -21.95
CA SER A 8 -16.62 -4.35 -20.58
C SER A 8 -15.10 -4.20 -20.53
N CYS A 9 -14.62 -3.11 -19.92
CA CYS A 9 -13.20 -2.96 -19.62
C CYS A 9 -12.83 -4.11 -18.69
N GLY A 10 -12.10 -5.09 -19.22
CA GLY A 10 -11.72 -6.29 -18.49
C GLY A 10 -11.04 -5.88 -17.18
N PHE A 11 -11.64 -6.25 -16.05
CA PHE A 11 -10.94 -6.24 -14.77
C PHE A 11 -9.84 -7.28 -14.87
N ALA A 12 -8.67 -6.88 -15.39
CA ALA A 12 -7.45 -7.65 -15.21
C ALA A 12 -7.37 -7.96 -13.72
N LYS A 13 -7.36 -9.25 -13.36
CA LYS A 13 -7.24 -9.69 -11.97
C LYS A 13 -6.03 -8.97 -11.40
N ARG A 14 -6.26 -7.96 -10.54
CA ARG A 14 -5.17 -7.31 -9.83
C ARG A 14 -4.44 -8.46 -9.13
N PRO A 15 -3.11 -8.60 -9.29
CA PRO A 15 -2.38 -9.59 -8.51
C PRO A 15 -2.80 -9.39 -7.06
N ALA A 16 -3.15 -10.49 -6.39
CA ALA A 16 -3.61 -10.49 -5.01
C ALA A 16 -2.44 -10.06 -4.12
N TYR A 17 -2.11 -8.77 -4.12
CA TYR A 17 -1.07 -8.20 -3.31
C TYR A 17 -1.64 -8.12 -1.90
N LYS A 18 -1.49 -9.22 -1.16
CA LYS A 18 -1.87 -9.26 0.24
C LYS A 18 -1.07 -8.16 0.97
N HIS A 19 -1.83 -7.26 1.59
CA HIS A 19 -1.49 -6.05 2.33
C HIS A 19 -0.56 -5.02 1.64
N ARG A 20 -1.02 -3.77 1.51
CA ARG A 20 -0.18 -2.62 1.06
C ARG A 20 0.65 -2.03 2.20
N VAL A 21 0.47 -2.53 3.41
CA VAL A 21 0.97 -1.99 4.67
C VAL A 21 1.63 -3.14 5.39
N SER A 22 2.91 -3.04 5.71
CA SER A 22 3.66 -4.11 6.38
C SER A 22 3.13 -4.41 7.78
N SER A 23 3.44 -5.59 8.31
CA SER A 23 3.16 -5.95 9.71
C SER A 23 3.74 -4.94 10.70
N ASP A 24 4.90 -4.36 10.41
CA ASP A 24 5.55 -3.36 11.26
C ASP A 24 4.74 -2.06 11.30
N SER A 25 4.30 -1.58 10.13
CA SER A 25 3.39 -0.43 10.04
C SER A 25 2.07 -0.69 10.76
N LEU A 26 1.53 -1.91 10.70
CA LEU A 26 0.31 -2.27 11.42
C LEU A 26 0.50 -2.22 12.95
N GLN A 27 1.62 -2.73 13.45
CA GLN A 27 1.97 -2.65 14.87
C GLN A 27 2.08 -1.20 15.36
N LEU A 28 2.70 -0.32 14.58
CA LEU A 28 2.79 1.10 14.91
C LEU A 28 1.41 1.78 14.95
N ILE A 29 0.54 1.46 13.99
CA ILE A 29 -0.84 1.96 13.96
C ILE A 29 -1.60 1.48 15.20
N GLU A 30 -1.47 0.21 15.57
CA GLU A 30 -2.10 -0.35 16.77
C GLU A 30 -1.57 0.31 18.06
N ALA A 31 -0.24 0.48 18.19
CA ALA A 31 0.38 1.20 19.30
C ALA A 31 -0.10 2.66 19.40
N SER A 32 -0.34 3.33 18.27
CA SER A 32 -0.89 4.68 18.27
C SER A 32 -2.35 4.75 18.73
N ARG A 33 -3.14 3.70 18.45
CA ARG A 33 -4.54 3.58 18.88
C ARG A 33 -4.66 3.23 20.35
N SER A 34 -3.72 2.45 20.89
CA SER A 34 -3.68 2.11 22.32
C SER A 34 -3.12 3.22 23.20
N THR A 35 -2.48 4.25 22.62
CA THR A 35 -1.94 5.37 23.40
C THR A 35 -3.07 6.32 23.85
N PRO A 36 -3.23 6.58 25.16
CA PRO A 36 -4.29 7.46 25.68
C PRO A 36 -4.24 8.88 25.14
N VAL A 37 -5.39 9.56 25.11
CA VAL A 37 -5.54 10.96 24.66
C VAL A 37 -5.26 11.96 25.80
N ASP A 38 -4.42 11.59 26.76
CA ASP A 38 -4.03 12.50 27.84
C ASP A 38 -2.74 13.28 27.49
N ARG A 39 -2.57 14.46 28.11
CA ARG A 39 -1.48 15.40 27.87
C ARG A 39 -0.11 14.76 28.16
N GLU A 40 -0.02 13.87 29.13
CA GLU A 40 1.21 13.14 29.47
C GLU A 40 1.72 12.29 28.29
N TYR A 41 0.81 11.79 27.45
CA TYR A 41 1.14 10.93 26.32
C TYR A 41 1.29 11.68 24.99
N ASN A 42 1.11 13.00 24.95
CA ASN A 42 1.16 13.77 23.71
C ASN A 42 2.50 13.64 22.99
N HIS A 43 3.61 13.61 23.74
CA HIS A 43 4.93 13.42 23.14
C HIS A 43 5.05 12.05 22.46
N LYS A 44 4.66 10.98 23.17
CA LYS A 44 4.64 9.61 22.63
C LYS A 44 3.74 9.48 21.39
N ARG A 45 2.54 10.08 21.41
CA ARG A 45 1.63 10.10 20.25
C ARG A 45 2.24 10.81 19.05
N ARG A 46 2.95 11.92 19.27
CA ARG A 46 3.64 12.64 18.20
C ARG A 46 4.75 11.80 17.58
N MET A 47 5.55 11.12 18.40
CA MET A 47 6.60 10.22 17.94
C MET A 47 6.02 9.08 17.10
N LEU A 48 5.01 8.37 17.61
CA LEU A 48 4.34 7.29 16.88
C LEU A 48 3.76 7.74 15.54
N ARG A 49 3.15 8.94 15.47
CA ARG A 49 2.64 9.48 14.19
C ARG A 49 3.75 9.70 13.17
N ASN A 50 4.92 10.17 13.62
CA ASN A 50 6.07 10.37 12.74
C ASN A 50 6.60 9.02 12.24
N GLU A 51 6.71 8.02 13.12
CA GLU A 51 7.15 6.66 12.79
C GLU A 51 6.20 5.98 11.80
N ILE A 52 4.88 6.05 12.03
CA ILE A 52 3.86 5.57 11.09
C ILE A 52 4.02 6.26 9.74
N GLY A 53 4.21 7.58 9.73
CA GLY A 53 4.40 8.33 8.50
C GLY A 53 5.61 7.85 7.69
N GLN A 54 6.71 7.54 8.38
CA GLN A 54 7.92 7.00 7.74
C GLN A 54 7.76 5.55 7.28
N SER A 55 7.15 4.69 8.09
CA SER A 55 6.97 3.27 7.75
C SER A 55 6.04 3.12 6.53
N LEU A 56 4.96 3.91 6.46
CA LEU A 56 4.04 3.90 5.32
C LEU A 56 4.68 4.44 4.03
N ARG A 57 5.64 5.37 4.12
CA ARG A 57 6.42 5.80 2.95
C ARG A 57 7.27 4.67 2.43
N LYS A 58 7.97 3.95 3.31
CA LYS A 58 8.77 2.76 2.94
C LYS A 58 7.91 1.67 2.31
N ASP A 59 6.75 1.37 2.90
CA ASP A 59 5.81 0.38 2.35
C ASP A 59 5.35 0.77 0.93
N ARG A 60 5.06 2.06 0.71
CA ARG A 60 4.66 2.60 -0.59
C ARG A 60 5.80 2.53 -1.61
N GLU A 61 7.02 2.88 -1.23
CA GLU A 61 8.20 2.78 -2.08
C GLU A 61 8.45 1.33 -2.49
N ALA A 62 8.45 0.40 -1.54
CA ALA A 62 8.61 -1.03 -1.80
C ALA A 62 7.54 -1.56 -2.76
N TRP A 63 6.29 -1.11 -2.59
CA TRP A 63 5.20 -1.47 -3.50
C TRP A 63 5.44 -0.95 -4.92
N TRP A 64 5.86 0.31 -5.08
CA TRP A 64 6.16 0.87 -6.41
C TRP A 64 7.35 0.18 -7.08
N SER A 65 8.42 -0.10 -6.34
CA SER A 65 9.58 -0.81 -6.86
C SER A 65 9.22 -2.21 -7.33
N LYS A 66 8.45 -2.97 -6.53
CA LYS A 66 7.98 -4.29 -6.94
C LYS A 66 7.08 -4.21 -8.18
N ARG A 67 6.20 -3.21 -8.24
CA ARG A 67 5.32 -3.04 -9.40
C ARG A 67 6.09 -2.70 -10.67
N ALA A 68 7.13 -1.87 -10.59
CA ALA A 68 8.00 -1.58 -11.71
C ALA A 68 8.71 -2.86 -12.19
N ASN A 69 9.30 -3.64 -11.27
CA ASN A 69 9.96 -4.90 -11.61
C ASN A 69 9.01 -5.91 -12.28
N GLU A 70 7.76 -6.02 -11.80
CA GLU A 70 6.73 -6.85 -12.44
C GLU A 70 6.43 -6.41 -13.88
N LEU A 71 6.38 -5.10 -14.12
CA LEU A 71 6.11 -4.54 -15.45
C LEU A 71 7.30 -4.73 -16.40
N GLU A 72 8.53 -4.51 -15.94
CA GLU A 72 9.75 -4.77 -16.72
C GLU A 72 9.88 -6.24 -17.09
N ALA A 73 9.61 -7.15 -16.14
CA ALA A 73 9.61 -8.60 -16.40
C ALA A 73 8.55 -8.99 -17.43
N ALA A 74 7.34 -8.42 -17.32
CA ALA A 74 6.28 -8.66 -18.29
C ALA A 74 6.65 -8.15 -19.69
N ALA A 75 7.22 -6.94 -19.79
CA ALA A 75 7.68 -6.39 -21.07
C ALA A 75 8.78 -7.25 -21.71
N ALA A 76 9.75 -7.71 -20.92
CA ALA A 76 10.80 -8.61 -21.40
C ALA A 76 10.23 -9.94 -21.93
N SER A 77 9.22 -10.50 -21.24
CA SER A 77 8.57 -11.75 -21.64
C SER A 77 7.70 -11.65 -22.89
N VAL A 78 7.35 -10.45 -23.34
CA VAL A 78 6.56 -10.22 -24.57
C VAL A 78 7.45 -10.08 -25.81
N ILE A 79 8.74 -9.78 -25.62
CA ILE A 79 9.71 -9.58 -26.70
C ILE A 79 10.44 -10.88 -27.07
N THR A 80 10.46 -11.88 -26.18
CA THR A 80 10.98 -13.24 -26.42
C THR A 80 9.87 -14.20 -26.82
#